data_AF-A0AA39AL01-F1
#
_entry.id   AF-A0AA39AL01-F1
#
_cell.length_a   1.000
_cell.length_b   1.000
_cell.length_c   1.000
_cell.angle_alpha   90.00
_cell.angle_beta   90.00
_cell.angle_gamma   90.00
#
_symmetry.space_group_name_H-M   'P 1'
#
loop_
_entity.id
_entity.type
_entity.pdbx_description
1 polymer ?
#
loop_
_entity_poly.entity_id
_entity_poly.type
_entity_poly.pdbx_seq_one_letter_code
_entity_poly.pdbx_strand_id
1 'polypeptide(L)'
;MGESFEIVLISFDDDEESFNEGFGSMPWFALPFKDESCRKLARYFELSTVPTLVMIGPDGKTLHSNVVEAIEEYGIQAYPFTPAKFAELEEIEKAKQEAQTLESILVSGNRDYLIGKHGVKVPVSDLVGKNILLYFSAHWCPPCRAFLPKLTEAYHKIKAKDSGFEVIFISSDRDQTSFDDFFSEMPWLALPFGDERKESLSKMFKVQGIPKAVAIGPTGRTITTQARDLVADHGADAYPFTDERLQEIEAQYEMAKGWPDKLSHGLHEEHELVLTQHQIYTCDGCDEEGHVWAFSCEECGFDLHPKCALEDGKGTEDDAMDEEKPEEGWICDGKVCFKA
;
A
#
# COMPACT_ATOMS: atom_id res chain seq x y z
N MET A 1 28.28 -30.56 15.96
CA MET A 1 29.52 -29.78 15.99
C MET A 1 29.20 -28.47 15.29
N GLY A 2 28.91 -27.42 16.05
CA GLY A 2 28.60 -26.09 15.55
C GLY A 2 29.27 -25.10 16.48
N GLU A 3 29.92 -24.09 15.91
CA GLU A 3 30.74 -23.11 16.63
C GLU A 3 29.92 -22.47 17.76
N SER A 4 30.50 -22.43 18.97
CA SER A 4 29.91 -21.83 20.16
C SER A 4 29.87 -20.31 19.98
N PHE A 5 28.80 -19.79 19.42
CA PHE A 5 28.53 -18.36 19.49
C PHE A 5 28.02 -18.04 20.89
N GLU A 6 28.34 -16.84 21.35
CA GLU A 6 27.86 -16.30 22.62
C GLU A 6 26.90 -15.16 22.34
N ILE A 7 25.82 -15.07 23.12
CA ILE A 7 24.90 -13.94 23.07
C ILE A 7 25.33 -12.96 24.16
N VAL A 8 25.45 -11.68 23.80
CA VAL A 8 25.73 -10.59 24.72
C VAL A 8 24.55 -9.62 24.72
N LEU A 9 23.82 -9.58 25.82
CA LEU A 9 22.73 -8.64 26.06
C LEU A 9 23.29 -7.23 26.25
N ILE A 10 22.78 -6.31 25.44
CA ILE A 10 22.96 -4.87 25.60
C ILE A 10 21.64 -4.31 26.10
N SER A 11 21.51 -4.17 27.43
CA SER A 11 20.28 -3.65 28.04
C SER A 11 20.19 -2.12 27.91
N PHE A 12 18.96 -1.65 27.68
CA PHE A 12 18.56 -0.26 27.72
C PHE A 12 17.54 0.02 28.85
N ASP A 13 17.47 -0.87 29.84
CA ASP A 13 16.59 -0.70 31.00
C ASP A 13 16.98 0.56 31.78
N ASP A 14 15.97 1.26 32.32
CA ASP A 14 16.17 2.52 33.04
C ASP A 14 16.66 2.30 34.49
N ASP A 15 16.36 1.14 35.06
CA ASP A 15 16.64 0.75 36.43
C ASP A 15 17.28 -0.65 36.55
N GLU A 16 18.01 -0.86 37.65
CA GLU A 16 18.81 -2.05 37.88
C GLU A 16 17.95 -3.27 38.28
N GLU A 17 16.75 -3.05 38.82
CA GLU A 17 15.83 -4.12 39.22
C GLU A 17 15.28 -4.80 37.97
N SER A 18 14.75 -4.02 37.02
CA SER A 18 14.28 -4.49 35.71
C SER A 18 15.39 -5.24 34.95
N PHE A 19 16.61 -4.68 34.93
CA PHE A 19 17.76 -5.35 34.33
C PHE A 19 18.03 -6.71 34.95
N ASN A 20 18.11 -6.79 36.29
CA ASN A 20 18.43 -8.03 36.98
C ASN A 20 17.31 -9.08 36.87
N GLU A 21 16.05 -8.65 36.86
CA GLU A 21 14.90 -9.54 36.64
C GLU A 21 14.96 -10.18 35.24
N GLY A 22 15.17 -9.36 34.20
CA GLY A 22 15.31 -9.85 32.83
C GLY A 22 16.54 -10.73 32.67
N PHE A 23 17.71 -10.23 33.05
CA PHE A 23 18.99 -10.92 32.90
C PHE A 23 19.07 -12.23 33.69
N GLY A 24 18.53 -12.28 34.91
CA GLY A 24 18.59 -13.46 35.78
C GLY A 24 17.88 -14.68 35.21
N SER A 25 16.99 -14.49 34.23
CA SER A 25 16.29 -15.56 33.52
C SER A 25 17.01 -16.07 32.26
N MET A 26 18.08 -15.40 31.83
CA MET A 26 18.72 -15.61 30.53
C MET A 26 20.06 -16.36 30.67
N PRO A 27 20.39 -17.28 29.74
CA PRO A 27 21.67 -18.01 29.77
C PRO A 27 22.82 -17.23 29.09
N TRP A 28 22.68 -15.92 28.91
CA TRP A 28 23.54 -15.09 28.06
C TRP A 28 24.52 -14.26 28.88
N PHE A 29 25.56 -13.73 28.23
CA PHE A 29 26.36 -12.65 28.81
C PHE A 29 25.60 -11.33 28.72
N ALA A 30 25.97 -10.34 29.52
CA ALA A 30 25.48 -8.97 29.41
C ALA A 30 26.62 -7.98 29.65
N LEU A 31 26.54 -6.81 29.02
CA LEU A 31 27.30 -5.68 29.52
C LEU A 31 26.75 -5.24 30.89
N PRO A 32 27.60 -4.72 31.79
CA PRO A 32 27.15 -4.21 33.08
C PRO A 32 26.05 -3.15 32.92
N PHE A 33 25.14 -3.10 33.89
CA PHE A 33 24.09 -2.07 33.94
C PHE A 33 24.72 -0.67 33.88
N LYS A 34 24.18 0.19 33.01
CA LYS A 34 24.68 1.55 32.72
C LYS A 34 26.12 1.66 32.20
N ASP A 35 26.67 0.59 31.60
CA ASP A 35 27.93 0.71 30.85
C ASP A 35 27.80 1.74 29.72
N GLU A 36 28.74 2.68 29.63
CA GLU A 36 28.71 3.73 28.60
C GLU A 36 28.79 3.17 27.17
N SER A 37 29.33 1.96 27.02
CA SER A 37 29.45 1.27 25.75
C SER A 37 28.09 0.90 25.17
N CYS A 38 27.04 0.66 26.00
CA CYS A 38 25.70 0.36 25.50
C CYS A 38 25.16 1.47 24.59
N ARG A 39 25.30 2.74 25.01
CA ARG A 39 24.90 3.90 24.20
C ARG A 39 25.77 4.09 22.96
N LYS A 40 27.06 3.77 23.05
CA LYS A 40 27.99 3.82 21.89
C LYS A 40 27.60 2.78 20.84
N LEU A 41 27.28 1.56 21.26
CA LEU A 41 26.85 0.47 20.39
C LEU A 41 25.49 0.78 19.74
N ALA A 42 24.52 1.31 20.48
CA ALA A 42 23.24 1.75 19.91
C ALA A 42 23.42 2.76 18.77
N ARG A 43 24.31 3.74 18.96
CA ARG A 43 24.64 4.73 17.92
C ARG A 43 25.40 4.11 16.76
N TYR A 44 26.38 3.25 17.05
CA TYR A 44 27.22 2.61 16.03
C TYR A 44 26.42 1.73 15.09
N PHE A 45 25.44 0.98 15.60
CA PHE A 45 24.55 0.14 14.80
C PHE A 45 23.27 0.86 14.34
N GLU A 46 23.16 2.17 14.61
CA GLU A 46 22.00 2.99 14.24
C GLU A 46 20.66 2.35 14.64
N LEU A 47 20.60 1.83 15.87
CA LEU A 47 19.44 1.08 16.34
C LEU A 47 18.20 1.96 16.37
N SER A 48 17.23 1.65 15.52
CA SER A 48 15.95 2.34 15.41
C SER A 48 14.80 1.58 16.09
N THR A 49 15.00 0.29 16.39
CA THR A 49 13.97 -0.60 16.92
C THR A 49 14.56 -1.57 17.95
N VAL A 50 13.72 -1.99 18.90
CA VAL A 50 14.04 -3.04 19.88
C VAL A 50 12.94 -4.11 19.85
N PRO A 51 13.29 -5.41 19.97
CA PRO A 51 14.66 -5.93 20.05
C PRO A 51 15.40 -5.85 18.70
N THR A 52 16.73 -5.71 18.74
CA THR A 52 17.63 -5.86 17.58
C THR A 52 18.72 -6.88 17.91
N LEU A 53 18.98 -7.84 17.00
CA LEU A 53 20.03 -8.85 17.16
C LEU A 53 21.08 -8.71 16.06
N VAL A 54 22.24 -8.15 16.42
CA VAL A 54 23.37 -7.95 15.50
C VAL A 54 24.26 -9.19 15.52
N MET A 55 24.61 -9.72 14.34
CA MET A 55 25.56 -10.83 14.21
C MET A 55 26.97 -10.31 13.96
N ILE A 56 27.91 -10.66 14.84
CA ILE A 56 29.33 -10.34 14.71
C ILE A 56 30.12 -11.62 14.42
N GLY A 57 30.96 -11.59 13.40
CA GLY A 57 31.82 -12.69 13.01
C GLY A 57 33.04 -12.84 13.92
N PRO A 58 33.74 -13.99 13.86
CA PRO A 58 34.95 -14.23 14.65
C PRO A 58 36.10 -13.26 14.33
N ASP A 59 36.06 -12.58 13.19
CA ASP A 59 36.99 -11.52 12.80
C ASP A 59 36.60 -10.13 13.35
N GLY A 60 35.53 -10.05 14.15
CA GLY A 60 34.99 -8.83 14.74
C GLY A 60 34.15 -7.98 13.78
N LYS A 61 33.92 -8.43 12.55
CA LYS A 61 33.09 -7.70 11.58
C LYS A 61 31.62 -8.03 11.74
N THR A 62 30.76 -7.06 11.44
CA THR A 62 29.32 -7.28 11.36
C THR A 62 28.98 -8.19 10.17
N LEU A 63 28.41 -9.36 10.45
CA LEU A 63 27.90 -10.28 9.44
C LEU A 63 26.47 -9.92 9.04
N HIS A 64 25.66 -9.48 10.00
CA HIS A 64 24.28 -9.06 9.75
C HIS A 64 23.84 -8.03 10.80
N SER A 65 23.16 -6.97 10.36
CA SER A 65 22.78 -5.84 11.22
C SER A 65 21.57 -6.11 12.10
N ASN A 66 20.62 -6.94 11.66
CA ASN A 66 19.50 -7.38 12.49
C ASN A 66 18.91 -8.72 12.03
N VAL A 67 19.05 -9.80 12.80
CA VAL A 67 18.51 -11.13 12.44
C VAL A 67 17.20 -11.49 13.14
N VAL A 68 16.57 -10.56 13.87
CA VAL A 68 15.33 -10.82 14.62
C VAL A 68 14.24 -11.36 13.71
N GLU A 69 13.97 -10.73 12.58
CA GLU A 69 12.90 -11.18 11.66
C GLU A 69 13.13 -12.63 11.20
N ALA A 70 14.37 -12.98 10.87
CA ALA A 70 14.68 -14.33 10.42
C ALA A 70 14.47 -15.37 11.53
N ILE A 71 14.75 -15.03 12.78
CA ILE A 71 14.50 -15.91 13.93
C ILE A 71 12.99 -16.05 14.16
N GLU A 72 12.23 -14.96 14.11
CA GLU A 72 10.78 -14.99 14.30
C GLU A 72 10.05 -15.78 13.20
N GLU A 73 10.58 -15.74 11.98
CA GLU A 73 9.98 -16.37 10.81
C GLU A 73 10.42 -17.83 10.63
N TYR A 74 11.74 -18.10 10.70
CA TYR A 74 12.32 -19.39 10.38
C TYR A 74 12.85 -20.16 11.61
N GLY A 75 12.91 -19.52 12.78
CA GLY A 75 13.41 -20.13 14.01
C GLY A 75 14.81 -20.71 13.84
N ILE A 76 14.97 -21.98 14.21
CA ILE A 76 16.25 -22.69 14.08
C ILE A 76 16.71 -22.84 12.63
N GLN A 77 15.80 -22.74 11.65
CA GLN A 77 16.16 -22.85 10.23
C GLN A 77 16.88 -21.61 9.71
N ALA A 78 16.81 -20.48 10.42
CA ALA A 78 17.63 -19.31 10.10
C ALA A 78 19.12 -19.54 10.35
N TYR A 79 19.47 -20.55 11.15
CA TYR A 79 20.84 -20.92 11.42
C TYR A 79 21.42 -21.80 10.29
N PRO A 80 22.69 -21.60 9.90
CA PRO A 80 23.62 -20.59 10.41
C PRO A 80 23.37 -19.21 9.78
N PHE A 81 23.42 -18.13 10.58
CA PHE A 81 23.18 -16.74 10.15
C PHE A 81 24.28 -16.21 9.21
N THR A 82 24.39 -16.80 8.03
CA THR A 82 25.41 -16.54 7.01
C THR A 82 24.74 -15.99 5.75
N PRO A 83 25.42 -15.17 4.95
CA PRO A 83 24.87 -14.67 3.69
C PRO A 83 24.33 -15.77 2.78
N ALA A 84 25.02 -16.92 2.71
CA ALA A 84 24.57 -18.07 1.94
C ALA A 84 23.26 -18.68 2.46
N LYS A 85 23.08 -18.76 3.78
CA LYS A 85 21.83 -19.26 4.37
C LYS A 85 20.67 -18.29 4.15
N PHE A 86 20.91 -16.99 4.27
CA PHE A 86 19.88 -15.98 3.99
C PHE A 86 19.45 -16.01 2.51
N ALA A 87 20.38 -16.17 1.57
CA ALA A 87 20.05 -16.38 0.17
C ALA A 87 19.20 -17.64 -0.06
N GLU A 88 19.49 -18.74 0.65
CA GLU A 88 18.64 -19.95 0.61
C GLU A 88 17.21 -19.69 1.12
N LEU A 89 17.07 -18.96 2.24
CA LEU A 89 15.76 -18.61 2.81
C LEU A 89 14.96 -17.69 1.89
N GLU A 90 15.63 -16.73 1.25
CA GLU A 90 15.02 -15.83 0.27
C GLU A 90 14.47 -16.59 -0.94
N GLU A 91 15.21 -17.58 -1.46
CA GLU A 91 14.73 -18.44 -2.55
C GLU A 91 13.54 -19.31 -2.11
N ILE A 92 13.53 -19.81 -0.86
CA ILE A 92 12.39 -20.54 -0.31
C ILE A 92 11.15 -19.63 -0.23
N GLU A 93 11.33 -18.41 0.25
CA GLU A 93 10.23 -17.44 0.36
C GLU A 93 9.69 -17.03 -1.00
N LYS A 94 10.58 -16.75 -1.95
CA LYS A 94 10.21 -16.49 -3.34
C LYS A 94 9.44 -17.66 -3.95
N ALA A 95 9.90 -18.89 -3.75
CA ALA A 95 9.19 -20.08 -4.23
C ALA A 95 7.81 -20.24 -3.59
N LYS A 96 7.66 -19.91 -2.29
CA LYS A 96 6.35 -19.88 -1.62
C LYS A 96 5.43 -18.82 -2.23
N GLN A 97 5.95 -17.61 -2.48
CA GLN A 97 5.17 -16.51 -3.09
C GLN A 97 4.77 -16.83 -4.53
N GLU A 98 5.63 -17.50 -5.29
CA GLU A 98 5.32 -17.98 -6.65
C GLU A 98 4.27 -19.09 -6.65
N ALA A 99 4.31 -19.97 -5.64
CA ALA A 99 3.33 -21.05 -5.45
C ALA A 99 2.03 -20.60 -4.75
N GLN A 100 1.95 -19.33 -4.30
CA GLN A 100 0.79 -18.82 -3.58
C GLN A 100 -0.48 -18.89 -4.45
N THR A 101 -1.53 -19.45 -3.87
CA THR A 101 -2.89 -19.50 -4.43
C THR A 101 -3.87 -18.90 -3.43
N LEU A 102 -5.06 -18.52 -3.88
CA LEU A 102 -6.08 -17.98 -2.98
C LEU A 102 -6.48 -19.01 -1.93
N GLU A 103 -6.60 -20.27 -2.32
CA GLU A 103 -6.95 -21.38 -1.45
C GLU A 103 -5.86 -21.66 -0.43
N SER A 104 -4.59 -21.60 -0.81
CA SER A 104 -3.48 -21.80 0.14
C SER A 104 -3.46 -20.79 1.30
N ILE A 105 -4.04 -19.59 1.11
CA ILE A 105 -4.08 -18.54 2.13
C ILE A 105 -5.45 -18.46 2.83
N LEU A 106 -6.55 -18.81 2.16
CA LEU A 106 -7.91 -18.70 2.72
C LEU A 106 -8.54 -20.03 3.14
N VAL A 107 -7.95 -21.18 2.86
CA VAL A 107 -8.49 -22.49 3.28
C VAL A 107 -7.65 -23.08 4.42
N SER A 108 -8.31 -23.45 5.52
CA SER A 108 -7.66 -24.13 6.65
C SER A 108 -8.53 -25.28 7.15
N GLY A 109 -8.16 -26.51 6.81
CA GLY A 109 -8.92 -27.71 7.16
C GLY A 109 -10.33 -27.67 6.56
N ASN A 110 -11.35 -27.64 7.42
CA ASN A 110 -12.76 -27.51 7.03
C ASN A 110 -13.26 -26.05 6.97
N ARG A 111 -12.38 -25.07 7.17
CA ARG A 111 -12.69 -23.64 7.00
C ARG A 111 -12.32 -23.22 5.59
N ASP A 112 -13.23 -23.48 4.67
CA ASP A 112 -13.13 -23.23 3.22
C ASP A 112 -14.16 -22.20 2.73
N TYR A 113 -14.74 -21.41 3.65
CA TYR A 113 -15.78 -20.45 3.34
C TYR A 113 -15.54 -19.10 4.03
N LEU A 114 -16.24 -18.08 3.51
CA LEU A 114 -16.38 -16.73 4.07
C LEU A 114 -17.85 -16.49 4.41
N ILE A 115 -18.13 -15.42 5.13
CA ILE A 115 -19.51 -14.98 5.42
C ILE A 115 -19.83 -13.71 4.64
N GLY A 116 -20.94 -13.75 3.92
CA GLY A 116 -21.57 -12.58 3.33
C GLY A 116 -22.65 -12.00 4.26
N LYS A 117 -23.46 -11.09 3.72
CA LYS A 117 -24.60 -10.53 4.44
C LYS A 117 -25.56 -11.62 4.93
N HIS A 118 -26.15 -11.36 6.09
CA HIS A 118 -27.08 -12.28 6.76
C HIS A 118 -26.49 -13.67 7.08
N GLY A 119 -25.16 -13.79 7.15
CA GLY A 119 -24.48 -15.04 7.50
C GLY A 119 -24.44 -16.08 6.38
N VAL A 120 -24.71 -15.68 5.13
CA VAL A 120 -24.59 -16.57 3.96
C VAL A 120 -23.15 -17.03 3.84
N LYS A 121 -22.93 -18.35 3.81
CA LYS A 121 -21.59 -18.92 3.60
C LYS A 121 -21.25 -18.92 2.12
N VAL A 122 -20.11 -18.34 1.77
CA VAL A 122 -19.57 -18.28 0.41
C VAL A 122 -18.30 -19.13 0.36
N PRO A 123 -18.27 -20.22 -0.44
CA PRO A 123 -17.07 -21.02 -0.62
C PRO A 123 -15.90 -20.19 -1.17
N VAL A 124 -14.68 -20.43 -0.69
CA VAL A 124 -13.46 -19.79 -1.18
C VAL A 124 -13.22 -20.13 -2.66
N SER A 125 -13.62 -21.31 -3.11
CA SER A 125 -13.57 -21.72 -4.52
C SER A 125 -14.30 -20.76 -5.47
N ASP A 126 -15.37 -20.11 -4.99
CA ASP A 126 -16.17 -19.18 -5.80
C ASP A 126 -15.46 -17.83 -6.01
N LEU A 127 -14.33 -17.62 -5.32
CA LEU A 127 -13.48 -16.44 -5.42
C LEU A 127 -12.20 -16.68 -6.22
N VAL A 128 -11.91 -17.90 -6.63
CA VAL A 128 -10.74 -18.21 -7.45
C VAL A 128 -10.88 -17.51 -8.80
N GLY A 129 -9.81 -16.87 -9.28
CA GLY A 129 -9.87 -16.06 -10.51
C GLY A 129 -10.35 -14.63 -10.31
N LYS A 130 -10.66 -14.20 -9.09
CA LYS A 130 -11.08 -12.82 -8.77
C LYS A 130 -9.93 -11.98 -8.23
N ASN A 131 -10.06 -10.66 -8.37
CA ASN A 131 -9.23 -9.70 -7.65
C ASN A 131 -9.78 -9.54 -6.24
N ILE A 132 -8.98 -9.86 -5.23
CA ILE A 132 -9.39 -9.87 -3.83
C ILE A 132 -8.61 -8.84 -3.04
N LEU A 133 -9.31 -8.01 -2.27
CA LEU A 133 -8.69 -7.13 -1.29
C LEU A 133 -8.93 -7.68 0.13
N LEU A 134 -7.85 -8.14 0.78
CA LEU A 134 -7.89 -8.54 2.18
C LEU A 134 -7.81 -7.28 3.05
N TYR A 135 -8.85 -6.99 3.82
CA TYR A 135 -8.99 -5.77 4.62
C TYR A 135 -8.92 -6.07 6.12
N PHE A 136 -7.76 -5.82 6.73
CA PHE A 136 -7.53 -5.95 8.16
C PHE A 136 -7.96 -4.69 8.88
N SER A 137 -8.96 -4.81 9.76
CA SER A 137 -9.61 -3.65 10.38
C SER A 137 -10.33 -4.04 11.67
N ALA A 138 -10.86 -3.05 12.39
CA ALA A 138 -11.68 -3.27 13.58
C ALA A 138 -12.56 -2.06 13.87
N HIS A 139 -13.70 -2.28 14.51
CA HIS A 139 -14.64 -1.23 14.89
C HIS A 139 -14.02 -0.25 15.88
N TRP A 140 -13.26 -0.73 16.87
CA TRP A 140 -12.66 0.10 17.91
C TRP A 140 -11.56 1.04 17.39
N CYS A 141 -11.03 0.80 16.20
CA CYS A 141 -9.91 1.53 15.60
C CYS A 141 -10.37 2.83 14.90
N PRO A 142 -10.01 4.03 15.40
CA PRO A 142 -10.41 5.29 14.77
C PRO A 142 -9.96 5.48 13.31
N PRO A 143 -8.69 5.23 12.92
CA PRO A 143 -8.29 5.38 11.52
C PRO A 143 -9.00 4.36 10.60
N CYS A 144 -9.43 3.22 11.13
CA CYS A 144 -10.20 2.23 10.40
C CYS A 144 -11.58 2.76 10.02
N ARG A 145 -12.31 3.34 10.98
CA ARG A 145 -13.62 3.97 10.74
C ARG A 145 -13.51 5.15 9.78
N ALA A 146 -12.44 5.94 9.87
CA ALA A 146 -12.20 7.05 8.95
C ALA A 146 -11.94 6.59 7.50
N PHE A 147 -11.31 5.42 7.32
CA PHE A 147 -11.01 4.89 6.00
C PHE A 147 -12.19 4.16 5.34
N LEU A 148 -13.12 3.61 6.13
CA LEU A 148 -14.22 2.79 5.62
C LEU A 148 -15.05 3.49 4.51
N PRO A 149 -15.52 4.75 4.65
CA PRO A 149 -16.29 5.40 3.60
C PRO A 149 -15.56 5.46 2.25
N LYS A 150 -14.25 5.75 2.29
CA LYS A 150 -13.41 5.83 1.09
C LYS A 150 -13.24 4.47 0.42
N LEU A 151 -13.04 3.41 1.22
CA LEU A 151 -12.98 2.05 0.70
C LEU A 151 -14.32 1.59 0.12
N THR A 152 -15.44 1.93 0.76
CA THR A 152 -16.79 1.62 0.26
C THR A 152 -17.07 2.30 -1.08
N GLU A 153 -16.70 3.57 -1.24
CA GLU A 153 -16.81 4.28 -2.52
C GLU A 153 -15.96 3.61 -3.61
N ALA A 154 -14.69 3.32 -3.32
CA ALA A 154 -13.80 2.64 -4.24
C ALA A 154 -14.34 1.25 -4.64
N TYR A 155 -14.87 0.50 -3.68
CA TYR A 155 -15.49 -0.80 -3.91
C TYR A 155 -16.63 -0.72 -4.93
N HIS A 156 -17.57 0.21 -4.75
CA HIS A 156 -18.69 0.35 -5.68
C HIS A 156 -18.22 0.76 -7.09
N LYS A 157 -17.28 1.70 -7.19
CA LYS A 157 -16.70 2.14 -8.47
C LYS A 157 -15.98 0.99 -9.19
N ILE A 158 -15.19 0.20 -8.47
CA ILE A 158 -14.47 -0.95 -9.04
C ILE A 158 -15.48 -2.04 -9.45
N LYS A 159 -16.43 -2.41 -8.57
CA LYS A 159 -17.46 -3.43 -8.86
C LYS A 159 -18.32 -3.11 -10.08
N ALA A 160 -18.57 -1.82 -10.34
CA ALA A 160 -19.30 -1.37 -11.53
C ALA A 160 -18.52 -1.64 -12.82
N LYS A 161 -17.17 -1.65 -12.77
CA LYS A 161 -16.28 -1.93 -13.91
C LYS A 161 -15.91 -3.41 -14.00
N ASP A 162 -15.72 -4.07 -12.86
CA ASP A 162 -15.29 -5.46 -12.77
C ASP A 162 -16.06 -6.21 -11.66
N SER A 163 -17.00 -7.06 -12.09
CA SER A 163 -17.76 -7.94 -11.19
C SER A 163 -16.88 -8.98 -10.46
N GLY A 164 -15.67 -9.23 -10.98
CA GLY A 164 -14.64 -10.11 -10.44
C GLY A 164 -13.78 -9.47 -9.37
N PHE A 165 -14.12 -8.30 -8.84
CA PHE A 165 -13.48 -7.74 -7.65
C PHE A 165 -14.23 -8.14 -6.37
N GLU A 166 -13.56 -8.36 -5.25
CA GLU A 166 -14.21 -8.54 -3.94
C GLU A 166 -13.31 -8.08 -2.79
N VAL A 167 -13.92 -7.69 -1.67
CA VAL A 167 -13.20 -7.36 -0.43
C VAL A 167 -13.52 -8.41 0.64
N ILE A 168 -12.52 -8.79 1.44
CA ILE A 168 -12.69 -9.70 2.56
C ILE A 168 -12.26 -8.98 3.83
N PHE A 169 -13.23 -8.69 4.69
CA PHE A 169 -12.98 -8.14 6.01
C PHE A 169 -12.37 -9.19 6.95
N ILE A 170 -11.21 -8.87 7.50
CA ILE A 170 -10.48 -9.65 8.47
C ILE A 170 -10.46 -8.85 9.78
N SER A 171 -11.41 -9.17 10.65
CA SER A 171 -11.63 -8.40 11.87
C SER A 171 -10.57 -8.63 12.93
N SER A 172 -10.23 -7.55 13.63
CA SER A 172 -9.51 -7.56 14.92
C SER A 172 -10.39 -7.03 16.06
N ASP A 173 -11.71 -7.10 15.91
CA ASP A 173 -12.67 -6.81 16.98
C ASP A 173 -12.51 -7.80 18.14
N ARG A 174 -12.94 -7.37 19.33
CA ARG A 174 -12.72 -8.10 20.57
C ARG A 174 -13.91 -8.99 20.95
N ASP A 175 -15.05 -8.79 20.30
CA ASP A 175 -16.29 -9.49 20.56
C ASP A 175 -17.17 -9.53 19.30
N GLN A 176 -18.10 -10.49 19.27
CA GLN A 176 -19.00 -10.75 18.14
C GLN A 176 -19.91 -9.54 17.84
N THR A 177 -20.39 -8.84 18.88
CA THR A 177 -21.30 -7.70 18.69
C THR A 177 -20.61 -6.56 17.96
N SER A 178 -19.40 -6.19 18.40
CA SER A 178 -18.58 -5.18 17.74
C SER A 178 -18.26 -5.55 16.29
N PHE A 179 -17.99 -6.84 16.03
CA PHE A 179 -17.80 -7.36 14.68
C PHE A 179 -19.07 -7.20 13.82
N ASP A 180 -20.22 -7.66 14.32
CA ASP A 180 -21.49 -7.65 13.58
C ASP A 180 -21.93 -6.21 13.26
N ASP A 181 -21.82 -5.30 14.23
CA ASP A 181 -22.18 -3.89 14.07
C ASP A 181 -21.36 -3.25 12.94
N PHE A 182 -20.04 -3.42 12.96
CA PHE A 182 -19.16 -2.80 11.97
C PHE A 182 -19.25 -3.49 10.59
N PHE A 183 -19.36 -4.82 10.56
CA PHE A 183 -19.57 -5.57 9.31
C PHE A 183 -20.92 -5.25 8.66
N SER A 184 -21.93 -4.83 9.44
CA SER A 184 -23.23 -4.42 8.91
C SER A 184 -23.13 -3.23 7.94
N GLU A 185 -22.13 -2.36 8.10
CA GLU A 185 -21.87 -1.19 7.26
C GLU A 185 -21.14 -1.53 5.94
N MET A 186 -20.53 -2.72 5.84
CA MET A 186 -19.65 -3.08 4.72
C MET A 186 -20.37 -3.86 3.62
N PRO A 187 -20.26 -3.52 2.32
CA PRO A 187 -21.00 -4.21 1.26
C PRO A 187 -20.43 -5.57 0.82
N TRP A 188 -19.37 -6.07 1.46
CA TRP A 188 -18.54 -7.19 1.02
C TRP A 188 -18.54 -8.39 1.98
N LEU A 189 -17.58 -9.31 1.82
CA LEU A 189 -17.48 -10.56 2.60
C LEU A 189 -16.59 -10.39 3.84
N ALA A 190 -16.65 -11.32 4.78
CA ALA A 190 -15.76 -11.37 5.94
C ALA A 190 -15.29 -12.79 6.26
N LEU A 191 -14.15 -12.90 6.93
CA LEU A 191 -13.88 -14.08 7.74
C LEU A 191 -14.84 -14.12 8.94
N PRO A 192 -15.31 -15.31 9.34
CA PRO A 192 -16.04 -15.44 10.60
C PRO A 192 -15.27 -14.84 11.77
N PHE A 193 -15.98 -14.25 12.74
CA PHE A 193 -15.36 -13.77 13.97
C PHE A 193 -14.67 -14.93 14.71
N GLY A 194 -13.47 -14.69 15.23
CA GLY A 194 -12.66 -15.71 15.92
C GLY A 194 -12.05 -16.78 15.01
N ASP A 195 -12.06 -16.60 13.68
CA ASP A 195 -11.44 -17.54 12.75
C ASP A 195 -9.90 -17.53 12.85
N GLU A 196 -9.30 -18.69 13.13
CA GLU A 196 -7.83 -18.84 13.29
C GLU A 196 -7.04 -18.48 12.01
N ARG A 197 -7.68 -18.50 10.82
CA ARG A 197 -7.04 -18.02 9.59
C ARG A 197 -6.56 -16.58 9.73
N LYS A 198 -7.24 -15.76 10.56
CA LYS A 198 -6.85 -14.38 10.83
C LYS A 198 -5.41 -14.28 11.33
N GLU A 199 -4.99 -15.13 12.27
CA GLU A 199 -3.63 -15.07 12.83
C GLU A 199 -2.58 -15.44 11.79
N SER A 200 -2.86 -16.49 11.00
CA SER A 200 -1.98 -16.93 9.91
C SER A 200 -1.84 -15.84 8.85
N LEU A 201 -2.94 -15.20 8.45
CA LEU A 201 -2.94 -14.09 7.50
C LEU A 201 -2.23 -12.85 8.05
N SER A 202 -2.45 -12.51 9.33
CA SER A 202 -1.76 -11.40 9.98
C SER A 202 -0.24 -11.63 10.01
N LYS A 203 0.22 -12.85 10.29
CA LYS A 203 1.65 -13.19 10.25
C LYS A 203 2.19 -13.14 8.83
N MET A 204 1.54 -13.81 7.88
CA MET A 204 1.93 -13.89 6.47
C MET A 204 2.11 -12.50 5.85
N PHE A 205 1.19 -11.58 6.12
CA PHE A 205 1.24 -10.23 5.55
C PHE A 205 1.89 -9.20 6.47
N LYS A 206 2.58 -9.63 7.54
CA LYS A 206 3.27 -8.77 8.51
C LYS A 206 2.37 -7.60 8.96
N VAL A 207 1.18 -7.91 9.47
CA VAL A 207 0.19 -6.91 9.90
C VAL A 207 0.56 -6.38 11.29
N GLN A 208 1.29 -5.26 11.31
CA GLN A 208 1.72 -4.58 12.55
C GLN A 208 0.74 -3.50 13.02
N GLY A 209 -0.17 -3.07 12.15
CA GLY A 209 -1.16 -2.02 12.43
C GLY A 209 -2.35 -2.10 11.49
N ILE A 210 -3.46 -1.50 11.91
CA ILE A 210 -4.71 -1.41 11.15
C ILE A 210 -5.16 0.05 11.01
N PRO A 211 -5.82 0.44 9.90
CA PRO A 211 -6.25 -0.41 8.80
C PRO A 211 -5.10 -0.83 7.88
N LYS A 212 -5.11 -2.07 7.40
CA LYS A 212 -4.18 -2.58 6.38
C LYS A 212 -4.96 -3.31 5.30
N ALA A 213 -4.55 -3.16 4.04
CA ALA A 213 -5.15 -3.86 2.92
C ALA A 213 -4.11 -4.48 2.01
N VAL A 214 -4.36 -5.71 1.57
CA VAL A 214 -3.50 -6.49 0.67
C VAL A 214 -4.30 -6.86 -0.56
N ALA A 215 -3.77 -6.55 -1.74
CA ALA A 215 -4.36 -6.92 -3.02
C ALA A 215 -3.81 -8.27 -3.49
N ILE A 216 -4.72 -9.20 -3.78
CA ILE A 216 -4.46 -10.52 -4.34
C ILE A 216 -5.08 -10.56 -5.73
N GLY A 217 -4.29 -10.95 -6.73
CA GLY A 217 -4.74 -11.02 -8.11
C GLY A 217 -5.52 -12.28 -8.45
N PRO A 218 -6.03 -12.40 -9.69
CA PRO A 218 -6.84 -13.54 -10.14
C PRO A 218 -6.11 -14.88 -10.04
N THR A 219 -4.78 -14.87 -10.10
CA THR A 219 -3.92 -16.05 -9.96
C THR A 219 -3.83 -16.55 -8.52
N GLY A 220 -4.35 -15.80 -7.54
CA GLY A 220 -4.18 -16.07 -6.11
C GLY A 220 -2.86 -15.55 -5.54
N ARG A 221 -2.02 -14.89 -6.36
CA ARG A 221 -0.76 -14.28 -5.93
C ARG A 221 -0.97 -12.86 -5.41
N THR A 222 -0.16 -12.48 -4.45
CA THR A 222 -0.13 -11.11 -3.90
C THR A 222 0.37 -10.14 -4.96
N ILE A 223 -0.42 -9.10 -5.24
CA ILE A 223 -0.04 -7.98 -6.11
C ILE A 223 0.72 -6.95 -5.28
N THR A 224 0.12 -6.49 -4.17
CA THR A 224 0.74 -5.50 -3.30
C THR A 224 0.19 -5.58 -1.88
N THR A 225 1.05 -5.30 -0.90
CA THR A 225 0.67 -5.16 0.52
C THR A 225 0.37 -3.71 0.92
N GLN A 226 0.43 -2.77 -0.03
CA GLN A 226 0.24 -1.33 0.17
C GLN A 226 -1.12 -0.84 -0.32
N ALA A 227 -2.05 -1.74 -0.63
CA ALA A 227 -3.32 -1.40 -1.26
C ALA A 227 -4.17 -0.41 -0.45
N ARG A 228 -4.02 -0.37 0.88
CA ARG A 228 -4.70 0.62 1.73
C ARG A 228 -4.29 2.04 1.35
N ASP A 229 -2.98 2.28 1.17
CA ASP A 229 -2.45 3.59 0.86
C ASP A 229 -2.80 3.97 -0.58
N LEU A 230 -2.70 3.02 -1.51
CA LEU A 230 -3.13 3.23 -2.90
C LEU A 230 -4.59 3.64 -3.02
N VAL A 231 -5.50 3.01 -2.27
CA VAL A 231 -6.91 3.44 -2.21
C VAL A 231 -7.04 4.77 -1.49
N ALA A 232 -6.24 5.04 -0.46
CA ALA A 232 -6.24 6.32 0.24
C ALA A 232 -5.75 7.48 -0.63
N ASP A 233 -4.87 7.24 -1.59
CA ASP A 233 -4.29 8.28 -2.43
C ASP A 233 -5.05 8.42 -3.76
N HIS A 234 -5.40 7.29 -4.39
CA HIS A 234 -5.96 7.26 -5.74
C HIS A 234 -7.38 6.65 -5.83
N GLY A 235 -7.96 6.23 -4.70
CA GLY A 235 -9.32 5.69 -4.66
C GLY A 235 -9.48 4.45 -5.55
N ALA A 236 -10.50 4.46 -6.41
CA ALA A 236 -10.79 3.36 -7.34
C ALA A 236 -9.78 3.27 -8.49
N ASP A 237 -9.07 4.35 -8.81
CA ASP A 237 -8.19 4.41 -9.98
C ASP A 237 -6.88 3.65 -9.77
N ALA A 238 -6.54 3.36 -8.50
CA ALA A 238 -5.46 2.44 -8.15
C ALA A 238 -5.70 1.00 -8.64
N TYR A 239 -6.95 0.59 -8.90
CA TYR A 239 -7.28 -0.75 -9.41
C TYR A 239 -6.65 -0.99 -10.79
N PRO A 240 -6.02 -2.16 -11.08
CA PRO A 240 -5.99 -3.40 -10.29
C PRO A 240 -4.83 -3.53 -9.28
N PHE A 241 -4.26 -2.41 -8.83
CA PHE A 241 -3.19 -2.30 -7.85
C PHE A 241 -1.84 -2.84 -8.30
N THR A 242 -1.67 -3.07 -9.61
CA THR A 242 -0.42 -3.56 -10.19
C THR A 242 0.61 -2.45 -10.34
N ASP A 243 1.89 -2.81 -10.34
CA ASP A 243 2.98 -1.84 -10.51
C ASP A 243 2.86 -1.08 -11.84
N GLU A 244 2.44 -1.75 -12.91
CA GLU A 244 2.20 -1.10 -14.21
C GLU A 244 1.12 -0.02 -14.09
N ARG A 245 0.03 -0.31 -13.36
CA ARG A 245 -1.05 0.66 -13.15
C ARG A 245 -0.57 1.87 -12.35
N LEU A 246 0.27 1.65 -11.35
CA LEU A 246 0.83 2.74 -10.55
C LEU A 246 1.79 3.60 -11.37
N GLN A 247 2.59 2.99 -12.25
CA GLN A 247 3.44 3.72 -13.19
C GLN A 247 2.61 4.59 -14.14
N GLU A 248 1.47 4.10 -14.63
CA GLU A 248 0.55 4.90 -15.45
C GLU A 248 0.00 6.11 -14.69
N ILE A 249 -0.42 5.91 -13.44
CA ILE A 249 -0.93 7.00 -12.58
C ILE A 249 0.17 8.03 -12.33
N GLU A 250 1.36 7.60 -11.92
CA GLU A 250 2.49 8.50 -11.64
C GLU A 250 2.90 9.29 -12.88
N ALA A 251 2.99 8.64 -14.05
CA ALA A 251 3.28 9.32 -15.30
C ALA A 251 2.25 10.42 -15.60
N GLN A 252 0.96 10.18 -15.33
CA GLN A 252 -0.09 11.18 -15.49
C GLN A 252 0.02 12.35 -14.50
N TYR A 253 0.47 12.10 -13.27
CA TYR A 253 0.74 13.16 -12.29
C TYR A 253 1.97 13.99 -12.67
N GLU A 254 3.06 13.35 -13.10
CA GLU A 254 4.27 14.03 -13.55
C GLU A 254 4.02 14.92 -14.77
N MET A 255 3.14 14.48 -15.69
CA MET A 255 2.69 15.33 -16.80
C MET A 255 2.00 16.61 -16.32
N ALA A 256 1.23 16.55 -15.23
CA ALA A 256 0.49 17.68 -14.69
C ALA A 256 1.33 18.64 -13.82
N LYS A 257 2.45 18.19 -13.24
CA LYS A 257 3.30 19.02 -12.34
C LYS A 257 3.84 20.30 -12.99
N GLY A 258 3.91 20.35 -14.32
CA GLY A 258 4.31 21.56 -15.05
C GLY A 258 3.17 22.55 -15.24
N TRP A 259 1.92 22.07 -15.33
CA TRP A 259 0.79 22.86 -15.80
C TRP A 259 0.28 23.85 -14.74
N PRO A 260 -0.27 24.99 -15.15
CA PRO A 260 -0.88 25.93 -14.21
C PRO A 260 -2.12 25.30 -13.57
N ASP A 261 -2.34 25.54 -12.26
CA ASP A 261 -3.54 25.08 -11.55
C ASP A 261 -4.82 25.75 -12.07
N LYS A 262 -4.68 26.97 -12.59
CA LYS A 262 -5.77 27.78 -13.16
C LYS A 262 -5.27 28.58 -14.34
N LEU A 263 -6.14 28.78 -15.34
CA LEU A 263 -5.88 29.70 -16.44
C LEU A 263 -7.17 30.36 -16.93
N SER A 264 -7.03 31.54 -17.52
CA SER A 264 -8.09 32.18 -18.31
C SER A 264 -7.94 31.76 -19.77
N HIS A 265 -9.05 31.45 -20.44
CA HIS A 265 -9.02 30.98 -21.82
C HIS A 265 -9.98 31.78 -22.70
N GLY A 266 -9.59 32.13 -23.94
CA GLY A 266 -10.40 32.97 -24.83
C GLY A 266 -11.73 32.34 -25.28
N LEU A 267 -11.84 31.01 -25.25
CA LEU A 267 -13.12 30.31 -25.50
C LEU A 267 -14.08 30.38 -24.30
N HIS A 268 -13.60 30.79 -23.12
CA HIS A 268 -14.36 30.82 -21.88
C HIS A 268 -13.81 31.92 -20.94
N GLU A 269 -14.22 33.17 -21.18
CA GLU A 269 -13.69 34.34 -20.48
C GLU A 269 -14.39 34.65 -19.15
N GLU A 270 -15.58 34.06 -18.91
CA GLU A 270 -16.42 34.39 -17.75
C GLU A 270 -15.83 33.85 -16.44
N HIS A 271 -15.20 32.67 -16.48
CA HIS A 271 -14.54 32.07 -15.32
C HIS A 271 -13.19 31.45 -15.69
N GLU A 272 -12.27 31.47 -14.72
CA GLU A 272 -11.02 30.72 -14.82
C GLU A 272 -11.31 29.22 -14.88
N LEU A 273 -10.61 28.55 -15.79
CA LEU A 273 -10.62 27.10 -15.86
C LEU A 273 -9.63 26.55 -14.83
N VAL A 274 -10.06 25.54 -14.08
CA VAL A 274 -9.28 24.88 -13.05
C VAL A 274 -8.79 23.54 -13.57
N LEU A 275 -7.50 23.24 -13.38
CA LEU A 275 -6.95 21.93 -13.72
C LEU A 275 -7.60 20.86 -12.84
N THR A 276 -8.45 20.05 -13.44
CA THR A 276 -9.33 19.10 -12.76
C THR A 276 -9.19 17.71 -13.36
N GLN A 277 -9.38 16.67 -12.53
CA GLN A 277 -9.36 15.30 -13.02
C GLN A 277 -10.75 14.81 -13.46
N HIS A 278 -10.87 14.40 -14.73
CA HIS A 278 -12.09 13.82 -15.31
C HIS A 278 -11.80 12.44 -15.90
N GLN A 279 -12.65 11.44 -15.66
CA GLN A 279 -12.42 10.10 -16.24
C GLN A 279 -12.56 10.11 -17.77
N ILE A 280 -13.66 10.69 -18.27
CA ILE A 280 -13.95 10.91 -19.68
C ILE A 280 -14.76 12.21 -19.77
N TYR A 281 -14.48 13.06 -20.75
CA TYR A 281 -15.23 14.28 -21.03
C TYR A 281 -15.17 14.59 -22.53
N THR A 282 -15.96 15.55 -23.01
CA THR A 282 -15.85 16.08 -24.37
C THR A 282 -15.24 17.46 -24.29
N CYS A 283 -14.19 17.72 -25.08
CA CYS A 283 -13.52 19.02 -25.07
C CYS A 283 -14.34 20.05 -25.85
N ASP A 284 -14.75 21.14 -25.22
CA ASP A 284 -15.53 22.22 -25.87
C ASP A 284 -14.71 23.02 -26.91
N GLY A 285 -13.40 22.86 -26.93
CA GLY A 285 -12.52 23.53 -27.89
C GLY A 285 -12.31 22.78 -29.20
N CYS A 286 -12.42 21.45 -29.20
CA CYS A 286 -12.14 20.62 -30.39
C CYS A 286 -13.16 19.50 -30.64
N ASP A 287 -14.20 19.38 -29.81
CA ASP A 287 -15.24 18.35 -29.87
C ASP A 287 -14.73 16.89 -29.79
N GLU A 288 -13.47 16.67 -29.38
CA GLU A 288 -12.87 15.35 -29.21
C GLU A 288 -12.96 14.86 -27.75
N GLU A 289 -12.95 13.54 -27.56
CA GLU A 289 -12.97 12.91 -26.24
C GLU A 289 -11.67 13.19 -25.46
N GLY A 290 -11.82 13.67 -24.22
CA GLY A 290 -10.75 13.93 -23.27
C GLY A 290 -10.71 12.89 -22.15
N HIS A 291 -9.54 12.73 -21.57
CA HIS A 291 -9.31 11.79 -20.48
C HIS A 291 -8.34 12.34 -19.45
N VAL A 292 -8.58 11.96 -18.21
CA VAL A 292 -7.74 12.18 -17.03
C VAL A 292 -7.69 13.64 -16.60
N TRP A 293 -7.10 14.53 -17.38
CA TRP A 293 -6.90 15.94 -17.00
C TRP A 293 -7.65 16.86 -17.95
N ALA A 294 -8.38 17.82 -17.39
CA ALA A 294 -9.08 18.87 -18.10
C ALA A 294 -8.85 20.22 -17.43
N PHE A 295 -8.92 21.29 -18.21
CA PHE A 295 -9.12 22.63 -17.67
C PHE A 295 -10.62 22.89 -17.67
N SER A 296 -11.22 22.91 -16.49
CA SER A 296 -12.66 22.78 -16.31
C SER A 296 -13.26 23.96 -15.54
N CYS A 297 -14.44 24.39 -15.96
CA CYS A 297 -15.31 25.28 -15.21
C CYS A 297 -16.56 24.50 -14.76
N GLU A 298 -16.64 24.18 -13.47
CA GLU A 298 -17.80 23.45 -12.92
C GLU A 298 -19.12 24.24 -13.03
N GLU A 299 -19.07 25.57 -12.94
CA GLU A 299 -20.27 26.42 -12.99
C GLU A 299 -20.93 26.38 -14.38
N CYS A 300 -20.12 26.31 -15.43
CA CYS A 300 -20.57 26.34 -16.81
C CYS A 300 -20.63 24.94 -17.44
N GLY A 301 -20.01 23.93 -16.82
CA GLY A 301 -19.83 22.60 -17.39
C GLY A 301 -18.96 22.64 -18.65
N PHE A 302 -17.92 23.48 -18.64
CA PHE A 302 -17.04 23.72 -19.78
C PHE A 302 -15.68 23.06 -19.52
N ASP A 303 -15.21 22.23 -20.44
CA ASP A 303 -14.02 21.41 -20.31
C ASP A 303 -13.10 21.54 -21.53
N LEU A 304 -11.81 21.81 -21.30
CA LEU A 304 -10.79 21.79 -22.36
C LEU A 304 -9.76 20.69 -22.14
N HIS A 305 -9.24 20.12 -23.23
CA HIS A 305 -7.97 19.39 -23.17
C HIS A 305 -6.84 20.29 -22.67
N PRO A 306 -5.85 19.74 -21.94
CA PRO A 306 -4.64 20.46 -21.59
C PRO A 306 -3.97 21.10 -22.82
N LYS A 307 -3.90 20.37 -23.95
CA LYS A 307 -3.40 20.93 -25.22
C LYS A 307 -4.23 22.13 -25.69
N CYS A 308 -5.56 22.01 -25.70
CA CYS A 308 -6.46 23.05 -26.19
C CYS A 308 -6.43 24.30 -25.30
N ALA A 309 -6.16 24.14 -24.02
CA ALA A 309 -6.08 25.22 -23.06
C ALA A 309 -4.70 25.90 -23.01
N LEU A 310 -3.62 25.17 -23.30
CA LEU A 310 -2.24 25.66 -23.13
C LEU A 310 -1.54 26.10 -24.42
N GLU A 311 -1.90 25.54 -25.59
CA GLU A 311 -1.24 25.89 -26.86
C GLU A 311 -1.69 27.21 -27.50
N ASP A 312 -2.55 27.98 -26.82
CA ASP A 312 -3.34 29.08 -27.36
C ASP A 312 -4.20 28.62 -28.55
N GLY A 313 -5.51 28.87 -28.50
CA GLY A 313 -6.46 28.46 -29.53
C GLY A 313 -6.10 28.93 -30.94
N LYS A 314 -5.28 28.16 -31.68
CA LYS A 314 -5.28 28.16 -33.14
C LYS A 314 -6.48 27.37 -33.61
N GLY A 315 -7.64 28.00 -33.49
CA GLY A 315 -8.76 27.73 -34.37
C GLY A 315 -8.27 27.81 -35.82
N THR A 316 -8.79 26.91 -36.63
CA THR A 316 -8.64 26.84 -38.08
C THR A 316 -8.71 28.20 -38.76
N GLU A 317 -7.73 28.47 -39.63
CA GLU A 317 -7.65 29.41 -40.76
C GLU A 317 -8.43 30.75 -40.76
N ASP A 318 -7.70 31.79 -41.19
CA ASP A 318 -8.12 33.15 -41.54
C ASP A 318 -8.36 34.15 -40.40
N ASP A 319 -7.30 34.85 -39.98
CA ASP A 319 -7.22 36.31 -40.19
C ASP A 319 -5.86 36.90 -39.77
N ALA A 320 -5.49 37.98 -40.45
CA ALA A 320 -4.15 38.55 -40.55
C ALA A 320 -3.78 39.55 -39.43
N MET A 321 -2.47 39.62 -39.18
CA MET A 321 -1.68 40.75 -38.63
C MET A 321 -2.03 41.28 -37.23
N ASP A 322 -1.19 40.95 -36.24
CA ASP A 322 -0.35 41.97 -35.59
C ASP A 322 0.83 41.33 -34.84
N GLU A 323 1.97 42.03 -34.86
CA GLU A 323 3.26 41.61 -34.31
C GLU A 323 3.38 41.85 -32.78
N GLU A 324 4.24 41.01 -32.17
CA GLU A 324 4.95 41.17 -30.89
C GLU A 324 4.20 40.96 -29.55
N LYS A 325 4.31 39.72 -29.03
CA LYS A 325 4.73 39.44 -27.65
C LYS A 325 5.65 38.21 -27.63
N PRO A 326 6.86 38.27 -27.06
CA PRO A 326 7.58 37.07 -26.68
C PRO A 326 7.32 36.73 -25.20
N GLU A 327 7.52 35.45 -24.88
CA GLU A 327 7.80 34.84 -23.56
C GLU A 327 6.66 34.05 -22.89
N GLU A 328 6.93 32.74 -22.75
CA GLU A 328 6.14 31.65 -22.12
C GLU A 328 5.05 30.97 -22.98
N GLY A 329 5.45 30.37 -24.10
CA GLY A 329 4.59 29.43 -24.84
C GLY A 329 4.64 28.02 -24.28
N TRP A 330 3.57 27.24 -24.49
CA TRP A 330 3.58 25.78 -24.25
C TRP A 330 3.75 25.04 -25.57
N ILE A 331 4.55 23.98 -25.56
CA ILE A 331 4.67 23.04 -26.68
C ILE A 331 4.04 21.73 -26.25
N CYS A 332 3.01 21.27 -26.96
CA CYS A 332 2.37 20.00 -26.67
C CYS A 332 2.73 18.92 -27.70
N ASP A 333 3.01 17.72 -27.20
CA ASP A 333 3.12 16.49 -27.99
C ASP A 333 1.98 15.54 -27.58
N GLY A 334 0.91 15.57 -28.37
CA GLY A 334 -0.32 14.82 -28.08
C GLY A 334 -1.05 15.34 -26.83
N LYS A 335 -0.93 14.62 -25.71
CA LYS A 335 -1.58 14.97 -24.41
C LYS A 335 -0.62 15.60 -23.40
N VAL A 336 0.66 15.72 -23.74
CA VAL A 336 1.69 16.25 -22.84
C VAL A 336 2.05 17.66 -23.30
N CYS A 337 2.08 18.64 -22.39
CA CYS A 337 2.50 20.01 -22.68
C CYS A 337 3.69 20.39 -21.81
N PHE A 338 4.69 21.04 -22.40
CA PHE A 338 5.90 21.50 -21.73
C PHE A 338 6.05 23.01 -21.90
N LYS A 339 6.58 23.69 -20.87
CA LYS A 339 6.91 25.10 -20.95
C LYS A 339 8.12 25.29 -21.89
N ALA A 340 7.99 26.13 -22.91
CA ALA A 340 8.99 26.36 -23.95
C ALA A 340 10.25 27.09 -23.47
#